data_AF-A0A7G9BET5-F1
#
_entry.id   AF-A0A7G9BET5-F1
#
_cell.length_a   1.000
_cell.length_b   1.000
_cell.length_c   1.000
_cell.angle_alpha   90.00
_cell.angle_beta   90.00
_cell.angle_gamma   90.00
#
_symmetry.space_group_name_H-M   'P 1'
#
loop_
_entity.id
_entity.type
_entity.pdbx_description
1 polymer ?
#
loop_
_entity_poly.entity_id
_entity_poly.type
_entity_poly.pdbx_seq_one_letter_code
_entity_poly.pdbx_strand_id
1 'polypeptide(L)'
;MNELFNNQDVSSALISAIGNTILHSLWQGVLLAILGGAILVFGRNLRPSVRYLLFLGALSLFLMSVIATFAGTFSVDTDMASREVTVNSSDGTLSGSPDRWTLSDLSEQIAYIFGSLSDYHGVIVLLWFIVVCIKGIRMSVSIYSIYRMKSYGLVPTELRWQRLVDRISDGLGIKQRVVIFESRLAKTPLIIGHLKPLVLFPISLVNSLSVEQVEAVLAHELAHVCRRDFLVNLLQSTVEVLFFFNPAVLWISSLIRAERENCCDDIAVAYTGSKSLYVNALVNCEEYNMTTPHLAMGLKGDRQLLINRVRRLLKRERPTLNLVERLVLATCLCCTMLVGVAFAINPITTYTQSRYPDIEWTQEEPRVQSDKIIEELVKRKLIPNIKNFRLRITNDALYVNGKRQSDEVHRRIMQRYVKNPNDRLNFTQTVKTD
;
A
#
# COMPACT_ATOMS: atom_id res chain seq x y z
N MET A 1 -17.64 19.98 -28.46
CA MET A 1 -18.31 19.94 -27.14
C MET A 1 -18.13 18.57 -26.45
N ASN A 2 -18.14 17.45 -27.18
CA ASN A 2 -17.86 16.10 -26.62
C ASN A 2 -16.44 15.89 -26.04
N GLU A 3 -15.41 16.60 -26.51
CA GLU A 3 -14.05 16.46 -25.95
C GLU A 3 -13.86 17.14 -24.58
N LEU A 4 -14.68 18.15 -24.25
CA LEU A 4 -14.59 18.83 -22.94
C LEU A 4 -15.25 18.01 -21.83
N PHE A 5 -16.35 17.31 -22.13
CA PHE A 5 -17.00 16.39 -21.19
C PHE A 5 -16.15 15.14 -20.92
N ASN A 6 -15.55 14.55 -21.95
CA ASN A 6 -14.68 13.39 -21.79
C ASN A 6 -13.45 13.68 -20.89
N ASN A 7 -12.93 14.91 -20.94
CA ASN A 7 -11.82 15.31 -20.07
C ASN A 7 -12.25 15.54 -18.61
N GLN A 8 -13.47 16.01 -18.36
CA GLN A 8 -13.98 16.18 -17.00
C GLN A 8 -14.21 14.85 -16.31
N ASP A 9 -14.78 13.86 -17.00
CA ASP A 9 -15.05 12.53 -16.47
C ASP A 9 -13.76 11.74 -16.20
N VAL A 10 -12.76 11.86 -17.07
CA VAL A 10 -11.44 11.25 -16.85
C VAL A 10 -10.72 11.93 -15.68
N SER A 11 -10.88 13.24 -15.50
CA SER A 11 -10.24 13.96 -14.39
C SER A 11 -10.83 13.60 -13.03
N SER A 12 -12.16 13.43 -12.93
CA SER A 12 -12.83 13.02 -11.70
C SER A 12 -12.51 11.56 -11.36
N ALA A 13 -12.54 10.66 -12.36
CA ALA A 13 -12.14 9.26 -12.19
C ALA A 13 -10.67 9.14 -11.75
N LEU A 14 -9.77 9.97 -12.28
CA LEU A 14 -8.37 9.98 -11.86
C LEU A 14 -8.21 10.43 -10.40
N ILE A 15 -8.88 11.50 -9.99
CA ILE A 15 -8.82 12.01 -8.61
C ILE A 15 -9.36 10.95 -7.63
N SER A 16 -10.50 10.33 -7.96
CA SER A 16 -11.08 9.24 -7.17
C SER A 16 -10.11 8.05 -7.07
N ALA A 17 -9.57 7.59 -8.21
CA ALA A 17 -8.64 6.47 -8.24
C ALA A 17 -7.36 6.72 -7.42
N ILE A 18 -6.77 7.92 -7.52
CA ILE A 18 -5.59 8.30 -6.72
C ILE A 18 -5.96 8.36 -5.22
N GLY A 19 -7.09 8.99 -4.88
CA GLY A 19 -7.57 9.09 -3.50
C GLY A 19 -7.75 7.70 -2.86
N ASN A 20 -8.46 6.80 -3.55
CA ASN A 20 -8.62 5.41 -3.15
C ASN A 20 -7.27 4.71 -3.00
N THR A 21 -6.35 4.89 -3.95
CA THR A 21 -5.01 4.28 -3.91
C THR A 21 -4.21 4.72 -2.69
N ILE A 22 -4.27 6.01 -2.33
CA ILE A 22 -3.63 6.55 -1.12
C ILE A 22 -4.19 5.86 0.13
N LEU A 23 -5.50 5.71 0.24
CA LEU A 23 -6.15 5.05 1.37
C LEU A 23 -5.80 3.56 1.45
N HIS A 24 -5.86 2.84 0.34
CA HIS A 24 -5.50 1.42 0.31
C HIS A 24 -4.01 1.20 0.62
N SER A 25 -3.13 2.15 0.26
CA SER A 25 -1.70 2.04 0.56
C SER A 25 -1.40 1.99 2.07
N LEU A 26 -2.30 2.49 2.93
CA LEU A 26 -2.13 2.48 4.39
C LEU A 26 -2.15 1.06 4.94
N TRP A 27 -3.19 0.27 4.63
CA TRP A 27 -3.27 -1.12 5.10
C TRP A 27 -2.28 -2.04 4.37
N GLN A 28 -1.99 -1.76 3.09
CA GLN A 28 -0.90 -2.44 2.36
C GLN A 28 0.46 -2.19 3.03
N GLY A 29 0.67 -0.99 3.57
CA GLY A 29 1.84 -0.65 4.39
C GLY A 29 1.94 -1.51 5.65
N VAL A 30 0.81 -1.87 6.28
CA VAL A 30 0.82 -2.75 7.45
C VAL A 30 1.30 -4.16 7.09
N LEU A 31 0.87 -4.71 5.96
CA LEU A 31 1.39 -5.98 5.44
C LEU A 31 2.89 -5.89 5.13
N LEU A 32 3.33 -4.78 4.54
CA LEU A 32 4.74 -4.52 4.28
C LEU A 32 5.57 -4.48 5.59
N ALA A 33 5.04 -3.87 6.66
CA ALA A 33 5.68 -3.86 7.97
C ALA A 33 5.81 -5.29 8.53
N ILE A 34 4.73 -6.09 8.51
CA ILE A 34 4.76 -7.48 8.98
C ILE A 34 5.81 -8.29 8.22
N LEU A 35 5.85 -8.16 6.89
CA LEU A 35 6.85 -8.81 6.04
C LEU A 35 8.27 -8.35 6.40
N GLY A 36 8.49 -7.05 6.61
CA GLY A 36 9.76 -6.50 7.08
C GLY A 36 10.21 -7.08 8.43
N GLY A 37 9.28 -7.16 9.39
CA GLY A 37 9.53 -7.77 10.69
C GLY A 37 9.90 -9.25 10.58
N ALA A 38 9.20 -10.00 9.73
CA ALA A 38 9.51 -11.39 9.44
C ALA A 38 10.92 -11.54 8.84
N ILE A 39 11.30 -10.67 7.88
CA ILE A 39 12.65 -10.66 7.30
C ILE A 39 13.71 -10.40 8.37
N LEU A 40 13.46 -9.51 9.34
CA LEU A 40 14.39 -9.25 10.44
C LEU A 40 14.53 -10.44 11.39
N VAL A 41 13.42 -11.07 11.77
CA VAL A 41 13.41 -12.17 12.74
C VAL A 41 13.98 -13.45 12.13
N PHE A 42 13.46 -13.87 10.97
CA PHE A 42 13.87 -15.12 10.31
C PHE A 42 15.17 -14.96 9.52
N GLY A 43 15.39 -13.77 8.95
CA GLY A 43 16.60 -13.46 8.19
C GLY A 43 17.81 -13.09 9.05
N ARG A 44 17.75 -13.16 10.39
CA ARG A 44 18.83 -12.71 11.29
C ARG A 44 20.22 -13.33 11.04
N ASN A 45 20.26 -14.51 10.42
CA ASN A 45 21.49 -15.24 10.12
C ASN A 45 21.90 -15.12 8.64
N LEU A 46 21.11 -14.44 7.81
CA LEU A 46 21.40 -14.24 6.40
C LEU A 46 22.47 -13.18 6.23
N ARG A 47 23.23 -13.27 5.13
CA ARG A 47 24.20 -12.24 4.74
C ARG A 47 23.47 -10.91 4.51
N PRO A 48 24.10 -9.75 4.80
CA PRO A 48 23.49 -8.44 4.55
C PRO A 48 23.01 -8.27 3.11
N SER A 49 23.74 -8.81 2.13
CA SER A 49 23.34 -8.78 0.71
C SER A 49 22.00 -9.47 0.42
N VAL A 50 21.73 -10.58 1.11
CA VAL A 50 20.46 -11.32 0.97
C VAL A 50 19.33 -10.55 1.65
N ARG A 51 19.57 -10.00 2.85
CA ARG A 51 18.56 -9.20 3.57
C ARG A 51 18.21 -7.92 2.81
N TYR A 52 19.21 -7.25 2.25
CA TYR A 52 19.05 -6.13 1.34
C TYR A 52 18.12 -6.48 0.16
N LEU A 53 18.37 -7.63 -0.49
CA LEU A 53 17.53 -8.08 -1.60
C LEU A 53 16.11 -8.43 -1.17
N LEU A 54 15.93 -9.05 0.01
CA LEU A 54 14.62 -9.36 0.57
C LEU A 54 13.81 -8.09 0.86
N PHE A 55 14.43 -7.05 1.45
CA PHE A 55 13.76 -5.78 1.67
C PHE A 55 13.43 -5.05 0.38
N LEU A 56 14.32 -5.09 -0.62
CA LEU A 56 14.04 -4.53 -1.94
C LEU A 56 12.88 -5.27 -2.63
N GLY A 57 12.84 -6.60 -2.50
CA GLY A 57 11.74 -7.43 -2.98
C GLY A 57 10.41 -7.12 -2.27
N ALA A 58 10.43 -6.95 -0.95
CA ALA A 58 9.26 -6.54 -0.16
C ALA A 58 8.73 -5.17 -0.60
N LEU A 59 9.61 -4.19 -0.78
CA LEU A 59 9.23 -2.87 -1.27
C LEU A 59 8.67 -2.92 -2.70
N SER A 60 9.27 -3.75 -3.57
CA SER A 60 8.79 -3.94 -4.94
C SER A 60 7.40 -4.60 -4.97
N LEU A 61 7.15 -5.59 -4.12
CA LEU A 61 5.84 -6.24 -4.00
C LEU A 61 4.77 -5.24 -3.52
N PHE A 62 5.11 -4.38 -2.55
CA PHE A 62 4.23 -3.30 -2.12
C PHE A 62 3.88 -2.35 -3.28
N LEU A 63 4.87 -1.90 -4.06
CA LEU A 63 4.64 -1.03 -5.21
C LEU A 63 3.75 -1.71 -6.27
N MET A 64 3.99 -3.00 -6.55
CA MET A 64 3.15 -3.77 -7.47
C MET A 64 1.69 -3.87 -6.97
N SER A 65 1.51 -4.06 -5.67
CA SER A 65 0.18 -4.06 -5.04
C SER A 65 -0.51 -2.70 -5.19
N VAL A 66 0.20 -1.59 -4.97
CA VAL A 66 -0.35 -0.24 -5.13
C VAL A 66 -0.73 0.04 -6.58
N ILE A 67 0.11 -0.34 -7.53
CA ILE A 67 -0.17 -0.19 -8.97
C ILE A 67 -1.39 -1.01 -9.37
N ALA A 68 -1.51 -2.25 -8.88
CA ALA A 68 -2.67 -3.10 -9.14
C ALA A 68 -3.96 -2.50 -8.55
N THR A 69 -3.90 -1.93 -7.35
CA THR A 69 -5.03 -1.22 -6.75
C THR A 69 -5.45 -0.01 -7.59
N PHE A 70 -4.50 0.82 -8.00
CA PHE A 70 -4.78 1.97 -8.87
C PHE A 70 -5.42 1.56 -10.19
N ALA A 71 -4.88 0.53 -10.85
CA ALA A 71 -5.43 0.03 -12.10
C ALA A 71 -6.86 -0.51 -11.92
N GLY A 72 -7.12 -1.21 -10.81
CA GLY A 72 -8.44 -1.73 -10.46
C GLY A 72 -9.45 -0.61 -10.20
N THR A 73 -9.11 0.37 -9.35
CA THR A 73 -10.02 1.48 -9.01
C THR A 73 -10.27 2.38 -10.20
N PHE A 74 -9.24 2.69 -10.99
CA PHE A 74 -9.39 3.49 -12.20
C PHE A 74 -10.30 2.83 -13.24
N SER A 75 -10.19 1.50 -13.42
CA SER A 75 -11.06 0.76 -14.34
C SER A 75 -12.53 0.75 -13.88
N VAL A 76 -12.77 0.60 -12.57
CA VAL A 76 -14.14 0.63 -12.01
C VAL A 76 -14.75 2.03 -12.12
N ASP A 77 -14.00 3.07 -11.76
CA ASP A 77 -14.49 4.45 -11.77
C ASP A 77 -14.80 4.93 -13.21
N THR A 78 -13.98 4.54 -14.18
CA THR A 78 -14.25 4.83 -15.61
C THR A 78 -15.47 4.07 -16.14
N ASP A 79 -15.66 2.80 -15.74
CA ASP A 79 -16.86 2.03 -16.09
C ASP A 79 -18.14 2.60 -15.45
N MET A 80 -18.08 3.10 -14.20
CA MET A 80 -19.23 3.70 -13.52
C MET A 80 -19.62 5.06 -14.09
N ALA A 81 -18.64 5.92 -14.41
CA ALA A 81 -18.89 7.21 -15.07
C ALA A 81 -19.62 7.04 -16.43
N SER A 82 -19.32 5.95 -17.15
CA SER A 82 -20.03 5.63 -18.40
C SER A 82 -21.47 5.11 -18.19
N ARG A 83 -21.80 4.62 -16.98
CA ARG A 83 -23.10 4.00 -16.64
C ARG A 83 -24.09 4.95 -15.95
N GLU A 84 -23.61 5.97 -15.24
CA GLU A 84 -24.47 6.94 -14.53
C GLU A 84 -25.39 7.77 -15.43
N VAL A 85 -25.15 7.79 -16.75
CA VAL A 85 -26.03 8.44 -17.74
C VAL A 85 -27.41 7.74 -17.86
N THR A 86 -27.66 6.59 -17.22
CA THR A 86 -28.86 5.77 -17.51
C THR A 86 -29.74 5.36 -16.31
N VAL A 87 -29.58 5.93 -15.12
CA VAL A 87 -30.39 5.49 -13.96
C VAL A 87 -31.01 6.67 -13.21
N ASN A 88 -32.31 6.86 -13.40
CA ASN A 88 -33.14 7.69 -12.54
C ASN A 88 -33.30 7.01 -11.18
N SER A 89 -32.89 7.72 -10.12
CA SER A 89 -33.00 7.31 -8.72
C SER A 89 -34.46 7.32 -8.26
N SER A 90 -34.92 6.22 -7.66
CA SER A 90 -36.12 6.19 -6.82
C SER A 90 -35.70 5.99 -5.38
N ASP A 91 -35.84 7.04 -4.58
CA ASP A 91 -35.55 7.07 -3.14
C ASP A 91 -36.45 6.11 -2.36
N GLY A 92 -35.82 5.30 -1.51
CA GLY A 92 -36.48 4.45 -0.53
C GLY A 92 -35.75 4.53 0.80
N THR A 93 -36.11 5.50 1.63
CA THR A 93 -35.68 5.61 3.03
C THR A 93 -36.23 4.44 3.85
N LEU A 94 -35.34 3.65 4.46
CA LEU A 94 -35.66 2.67 5.50
C LEU A 94 -35.16 3.20 6.85
N SER A 95 -36.08 3.33 7.81
CA SER A 95 -35.79 3.61 9.22
C SER A 95 -35.77 2.30 10.00
N GLY A 96 -34.70 2.02 10.74
CA GLY A 96 -34.58 0.89 11.66
C GLY A 96 -33.75 1.28 12.88
N SER A 97 -34.29 1.03 14.07
CA SER A 97 -33.73 1.41 15.38
C SER A 97 -32.52 0.54 15.77
N PRO A 98 -31.43 1.08 16.35
CA PRO A 98 -30.27 0.28 16.77
C PRO A 98 -30.35 -0.01 18.28
N ASP A 99 -30.26 -1.28 18.69
CA ASP A 99 -30.05 -1.59 20.12
C ASP A 99 -29.05 -2.72 20.41
N ARG A 100 -28.36 -3.29 19.41
CA ARG A 100 -27.25 -4.22 19.67
C ARG A 100 -26.18 -4.09 18.58
N TRP A 101 -24.98 -3.65 18.97
CA TRP A 101 -23.82 -3.55 18.09
C TRP A 101 -23.41 -4.96 17.64
N THR A 102 -23.71 -5.29 16.39
CA THR A 102 -23.31 -6.50 15.69
C THR A 102 -22.03 -6.27 14.90
N LEU A 103 -21.33 -7.34 14.49
CA LEU A 103 -20.11 -7.22 13.67
C LEU A 103 -20.39 -6.60 12.28
N SER A 104 -21.64 -6.74 11.80
CA SER A 104 -22.16 -6.05 10.61
C SER A 104 -22.24 -4.54 10.80
N ASP A 105 -22.61 -4.05 11.98
CA ASP A 105 -22.64 -2.61 12.28
C ASP A 105 -21.23 -2.01 12.27
N LEU A 106 -20.20 -2.80 12.64
CA LEU A 106 -18.81 -2.36 12.58
C LEU A 106 -18.32 -2.29 11.13
N SER A 107 -18.65 -3.26 10.28
CA SER A 107 -18.32 -3.21 8.85
C SER A 107 -19.11 -2.12 8.11
N GLU A 108 -20.36 -1.86 8.48
CA GLU A 108 -21.15 -0.74 7.94
C GLU A 108 -20.60 0.60 8.40
N GLN A 109 -20.19 0.75 9.66
CA GLN A 109 -19.52 1.97 10.13
C GLN A 109 -18.15 2.16 9.48
N ILE A 110 -17.37 1.10 9.28
CA ILE A 110 -16.10 1.17 8.55
C ILE A 110 -16.37 1.58 7.10
N ALA A 111 -17.35 0.97 6.43
CA ALA A 111 -17.75 1.34 5.07
C ALA A 111 -18.30 2.77 5.01
N TYR A 112 -19.04 3.23 6.00
CA TYR A 112 -19.52 4.60 6.12
C TYR A 112 -18.38 5.60 6.34
N ILE A 113 -17.37 5.26 7.14
CA ILE A 113 -16.18 6.09 7.33
C ILE A 113 -15.36 6.16 6.04
N PHE A 114 -15.14 5.04 5.34
CA PHE A 114 -14.46 5.02 4.05
C PHE A 114 -15.27 5.74 2.95
N GLY A 115 -16.60 5.61 2.95
CA GLY A 115 -17.50 6.34 2.07
C GLY A 115 -17.51 7.84 2.35
N SER A 116 -17.55 8.24 3.62
CA SER A 116 -17.44 9.65 4.03
C SER A 116 -16.07 10.23 3.66
N LEU A 117 -15.00 9.43 3.71
CA LEU A 117 -13.67 9.84 3.23
C LEU A 117 -13.62 9.99 1.69
N SER A 118 -14.44 9.22 0.97
CA SER A 118 -14.49 9.25 -0.48
C SER A 118 -15.02 10.58 -1.04
N ASP A 119 -15.89 11.26 -0.29
CA ASP A 119 -16.34 12.62 -0.60
C ASP A 119 -15.20 13.65 -0.54
N TYR A 120 -14.11 13.35 0.17
CA TYR A 120 -12.95 14.23 0.33
C TYR A 120 -11.74 13.83 -0.53
N HIS A 121 -11.90 12.91 -1.50
CA HIS A 121 -10.80 12.48 -2.37
C HIS A 121 -10.05 13.66 -3.01
N GLY A 122 -10.76 14.68 -3.48
CA GLY A 122 -10.13 15.88 -4.06
C GLY A 122 -9.20 16.61 -3.10
N VAL A 123 -9.60 16.77 -1.83
CA VAL A 123 -8.79 17.43 -0.80
C VAL A 123 -7.59 16.57 -0.41
N ILE A 124 -7.79 15.26 -0.27
CA ILE A 124 -6.72 14.29 0.05
C ILE A 124 -5.64 14.33 -1.04
N VAL A 125 -6.04 14.24 -2.30
CA VAL A 125 -5.12 14.25 -3.45
C VAL A 125 -4.41 15.60 -3.56
N LEU A 126 -5.10 16.72 -3.33
CA LEU A 126 -4.48 18.05 -3.35
C LEU A 126 -3.41 18.20 -2.27
N LEU A 127 -3.71 17.84 -1.02
CA LEU A 127 -2.75 17.91 0.09
C LEU A 127 -1.55 16.98 -0.15
N TRP A 128 -1.82 15.75 -0.61
CA TRP A 128 -0.77 14.81 -0.99
C TRP A 128 0.12 15.38 -2.09
N PHE A 129 -0.46 15.95 -3.15
CA PHE A 129 0.28 16.52 -4.28
C PHE A 129 1.16 17.70 -3.85
N ILE A 130 0.65 18.60 -3.01
CA ILE A 130 1.44 19.73 -2.48
C ILE A 130 2.69 19.22 -1.74
N VAL A 131 2.54 18.22 -0.87
CA VAL A 131 3.68 17.67 -0.11
C VAL A 131 4.66 16.95 -1.03
N VAL A 132 4.15 16.21 -2.02
CA VAL A 132 4.97 15.56 -3.06
C VAL A 132 5.76 16.60 -3.84
N CYS A 133 5.15 17.72 -4.25
CA CYS A 133 5.85 18.81 -4.93
C CYS A 133 6.96 19.42 -4.05
N ILE A 134 6.67 19.73 -2.78
CA ILE A 134 7.66 20.31 -1.85
C ILE A 134 8.86 19.35 -1.68
N LYS A 135 8.59 18.06 -1.43
CA LYS A 135 9.64 17.05 -1.27
C LYS A 135 10.37 16.76 -2.58
N GLY A 136 9.67 16.79 -3.70
CA GLY A 136 10.22 16.65 -5.05
C GLY A 136 11.20 17.78 -5.38
N ILE A 137 10.82 19.04 -5.13
CA ILE A 137 11.71 20.19 -5.29
C ILE A 137 12.95 20.04 -4.42
N ARG A 138 12.79 19.67 -3.14
CA ARG A 138 13.94 19.42 -2.25
C ARG A 138 14.86 18.33 -2.80
N MET A 139 14.31 17.24 -3.34
CA MET A 139 15.08 16.16 -3.97
C MET A 139 15.81 16.66 -5.23
N SER A 140 15.15 17.43 -6.10
CA SER A 140 15.75 18.03 -7.28
C SER A 140 16.88 19.01 -6.93
N VAL A 141 16.70 19.84 -5.89
CA VAL A 141 17.75 20.74 -5.37
C VAL A 141 18.94 19.94 -4.85
N SER A 142 18.71 18.82 -4.15
CA SER A 142 19.78 17.93 -3.67
C SER A 142 20.54 17.27 -4.82
N ILE A 143 19.85 16.87 -5.88
CA ILE A 143 20.49 16.30 -7.06
C ILE A 143 21.28 17.40 -7.79
N TYR A 144 20.71 18.60 -7.93
CA TYR A 144 21.35 19.74 -8.55
C TYR A 144 22.60 20.20 -7.79
N SER A 145 22.57 20.24 -6.46
CA SER A 145 23.73 20.60 -5.65
C SER A 145 24.89 19.61 -5.84
N ILE A 146 24.59 18.31 -5.94
CA ILE A 146 25.56 17.27 -6.29
C ILE A 146 26.16 17.53 -7.68
N TYR A 147 25.33 17.80 -8.70
CA TYR A 147 25.84 18.12 -10.04
C TYR A 147 26.64 19.42 -10.09
N ARG A 148 26.28 20.43 -9.29
CA ARG A 148 27.02 21.69 -9.20
C ARG A 148 28.42 21.50 -8.62
N MET A 149 28.60 20.60 -7.64
CA MET A 149 29.92 20.26 -7.10
C MET A 149 30.87 19.67 -8.14
N LYS A 150 30.34 19.05 -9.20
CA LYS A 150 31.14 18.58 -10.34
C LYS A 150 31.75 19.72 -11.16
N SER A 151 31.15 20.91 -11.11
CA SER A 151 31.58 22.07 -11.90
C SER A 151 32.41 23.08 -11.12
N TYR A 152 32.38 23.05 -9.79
CA TYR A 152 33.06 24.03 -8.93
C TYR A 152 33.88 23.34 -7.84
N GLY A 153 35.19 23.62 -7.80
CA GLY A 153 36.07 23.20 -6.69
C GLY A 153 36.77 21.85 -6.86
N LEU A 154 36.82 21.31 -8.08
CA LEU A 154 37.61 20.12 -8.41
C LEU A 154 39.10 20.49 -8.48
N VAL A 155 39.88 20.07 -7.49
CA VAL A 155 41.34 20.14 -7.57
C VAL A 155 41.84 18.80 -8.10
N PRO A 156 42.64 18.79 -9.19
CA PRO A 156 43.25 17.56 -9.68
C PRO A 156 44.05 16.89 -8.55
N THR A 157 43.71 15.64 -8.26
CA THR A 157 44.38 14.84 -7.23
C THR A 157 45.75 14.39 -7.72
N GLU A 158 46.67 14.12 -6.78
CA GLU A 158 47.95 13.48 -7.13
C GLU A 158 47.75 12.13 -7.84
N LEU A 159 48.62 11.83 -8.82
CA LEU A 159 48.59 10.58 -9.61
C LEU A 159 48.66 9.31 -8.74
N ARG A 160 49.18 9.38 -7.50
CA ARG A 160 49.20 8.24 -6.58
C ARG A 160 47.79 7.78 -6.19
N TRP A 161 46.87 8.73 -5.99
CA TRP A 161 45.52 8.43 -5.54
C TRP A 161 44.65 7.90 -6.67
N GLN A 162 44.83 8.42 -7.90
CA GLN A 162 44.18 7.85 -9.06
C GLN A 162 44.63 6.39 -9.29
N ARG A 163 45.94 6.10 -9.20
CA ARG A 163 46.45 4.73 -9.29
C ARG A 163 45.89 3.79 -8.21
N LEU A 164 45.67 4.32 -7.00
CA LEU A 164 45.04 3.56 -5.92
C LEU A 164 43.58 3.24 -6.26
N VAL A 165 42.81 4.21 -6.73
CA VAL A 165 41.43 4.01 -7.19
C VAL A 165 41.36 3.01 -8.34
N ASP A 166 42.27 3.08 -9.31
CA ASP A 166 42.33 2.15 -10.44
C ASP A 166 42.59 0.72 -9.93
N ARG A 167 43.57 0.53 -9.03
CA ARG A 167 43.88 -0.76 -8.41
C ARG A 167 42.69 -1.35 -7.66
N ILE A 168 42.01 -0.54 -6.85
CA ILE A 168 40.83 -0.99 -6.10
C ILE A 168 39.68 -1.32 -7.07
N SER A 169 39.50 -0.50 -8.11
CA SER A 169 38.47 -0.71 -9.12
C SER A 169 38.67 -2.05 -9.85
N ASP A 170 39.92 -2.36 -10.22
CA ASP A 170 40.28 -3.64 -10.82
C ASP A 170 40.05 -4.80 -9.84
N GLY A 171 40.45 -4.65 -8.57
CA GLY A 171 40.25 -5.66 -7.53
C GLY A 171 38.77 -5.92 -7.19
N LEU A 172 37.90 -4.92 -7.36
CA LEU A 172 36.45 -5.05 -7.18
C LEU A 172 35.70 -5.40 -8.48
N GLY A 173 36.38 -5.47 -9.63
CA GLY A 173 35.78 -5.79 -10.93
C GLY A 173 34.91 -4.67 -11.53
N ILE A 174 35.20 -3.40 -11.19
CA ILE A 174 34.49 -2.23 -11.70
C ILE A 174 34.94 -1.95 -13.14
N LYS A 175 34.03 -2.04 -14.10
CA LYS A 175 34.33 -1.83 -15.53
C LYS A 175 34.36 -0.35 -15.94
N GLN A 176 33.72 0.51 -15.16
CA GLN A 176 33.66 1.94 -15.44
C GLN A 176 34.95 2.62 -14.99
N ARG A 177 35.41 3.60 -15.77
CA ARG A 177 36.51 4.47 -15.33
C ARG A 177 36.05 5.37 -14.19
N VAL A 178 36.57 5.13 -12.99
CA VAL A 178 36.33 5.98 -11.82
C VAL A 178 37.43 7.03 -11.72
N VAL A 179 37.05 8.29 -11.52
CA VAL A 179 38.02 9.39 -11.36
C VAL A 179 37.94 9.93 -9.94
N ILE A 180 39.07 10.24 -9.33
CA ILE A 180 39.14 10.89 -8.03
C ILE A 180 39.54 12.36 -8.17
N PHE A 181 38.89 13.22 -7.39
CA PHE A 181 39.23 14.63 -7.22
C PHE A 181 39.26 14.99 -5.74
N GLU A 182 40.16 15.90 -5.38
CA GLU A 182 40.15 16.49 -4.06
C GLU A 182 39.13 17.63 -4.00
N SER A 183 38.38 17.70 -2.91
CA SER A 183 37.36 18.73 -2.70
C SER A 183 37.65 19.55 -1.45
N ARG A 184 37.58 20.87 -1.61
CA ARG A 184 37.62 21.84 -0.50
C ARG A 184 36.28 22.00 0.20
N LEU A 185 35.19 21.59 -0.46
CA LEU A 185 33.81 21.81 -0.01
C LEU A 185 33.17 20.54 0.56
N ALA A 186 33.63 19.36 0.12
CA ALA A 186 33.15 18.10 0.65
C ALA A 186 33.68 17.89 2.08
N LYS A 187 32.79 17.54 3.00
CA LYS A 187 33.14 17.18 4.38
C LYS A 187 33.41 15.69 4.52
N THR A 188 32.66 14.88 3.79
CA THR A 188 32.77 13.42 3.72
C THR A 188 33.27 12.99 2.34
N PRO A 189 33.93 11.84 2.22
CA PRO A 189 34.09 11.16 0.95
C PRO A 189 32.72 10.94 0.32
N LEU A 190 32.59 11.20 -0.98
CA LEU A 190 31.33 11.01 -1.67
C LEU A 190 31.54 10.64 -3.13
N ILE A 191 30.63 9.86 -3.69
CA ILE A 191 30.61 9.52 -5.10
C ILE A 191 29.51 10.28 -5.83
N ILE A 192 29.88 10.89 -6.94
CA ILE A 192 28.98 11.60 -7.85
C ILE A 192 28.86 10.84 -9.16
N GLY A 193 27.62 10.58 -9.55
CA GLY A 193 27.26 10.09 -10.88
C GLY A 193 27.34 8.57 -11.03
N HIS A 194 26.52 8.06 -11.94
CA HIS A 194 26.36 6.62 -12.19
C HIS A 194 27.17 6.11 -13.39
N LEU A 195 27.17 6.84 -14.52
CA LEU A 195 27.84 6.41 -15.75
C LEU A 195 29.34 6.72 -15.78
N LYS A 196 29.71 7.86 -15.16
CA LYS A 196 31.09 8.31 -15.01
C LYS A 196 31.29 8.68 -13.53
N PRO A 197 31.42 7.67 -12.66
CA PRO A 197 31.52 7.88 -11.22
C PRO A 197 32.77 8.72 -10.90
N LEU A 198 32.55 9.74 -10.08
CA LEU A 198 33.54 10.69 -9.63
C LEU A 198 33.61 10.62 -8.11
N VAL A 199 34.74 10.17 -7.57
CA VAL A 199 35.00 10.18 -6.13
C VAL A 199 35.49 11.57 -5.77
N LEU A 200 34.76 12.29 -4.91
CA LEU A 200 35.25 13.49 -4.27
C LEU A 200 35.77 13.11 -2.89
N PHE A 201 37.05 13.38 -2.66
CA PHE A 201 37.70 13.11 -1.39
C PHE A 201 38.06 14.43 -0.70
N PRO A 202 37.64 14.66 0.57
CA PRO A 202 38.01 15.85 1.30
C PRO A 202 39.52 15.97 1.51
N ILE A 203 40.11 17.11 1.15
CA ILE A 203 41.56 17.36 1.33
C ILE A 203 42.00 17.12 2.78
N SER A 204 41.13 17.49 3.72
CA SER A 204 41.39 17.30 5.14
C SER A 204 41.54 15.84 5.55
N LEU A 205 40.72 14.95 4.99
CA LEU A 205 40.78 13.52 5.30
C LEU A 205 42.00 12.86 4.67
N VAL A 206 42.44 13.31 3.49
CA VAL A 206 43.67 12.80 2.86
C VAL A 206 44.88 13.04 3.78
N ASN A 207 44.90 14.16 4.50
CA ASN A 207 46.02 14.54 5.35
C ASN A 207 45.93 13.98 6.78
N SER A 208 44.75 13.58 7.25
CA SER A 208 44.55 13.04 8.61
C SER A 208 44.58 11.52 8.69
N LEU A 209 44.42 10.82 7.55
CA LEU A 209 44.38 9.36 7.48
C LEU A 209 45.71 8.80 6.96
N SER A 210 46.08 7.60 7.43
CA SER A 210 47.18 6.85 6.80
C SER A 210 46.79 6.39 5.39
N VAL A 211 47.77 6.04 4.57
CA VAL A 211 47.51 5.57 3.18
C VAL A 211 46.61 4.34 3.16
N GLU A 212 46.82 3.42 4.11
CA GLU A 212 46.01 2.21 4.27
C GLU A 212 44.58 2.52 4.73
N GLN A 213 44.40 3.57 5.54
CA GLN A 213 43.07 4.04 5.94
C GLN A 213 42.34 4.73 4.78
N VAL A 214 43.04 5.53 3.96
CA VAL A 214 42.48 6.11 2.74
C VAL A 214 42.06 5.00 1.76
N GLU A 215 42.89 3.97 1.58
CA GLU A 215 42.54 2.79 0.77
C GLU A 215 41.27 2.10 1.28
N ALA A 216 41.14 1.92 2.59
CA ALA A 216 39.97 1.32 3.21
C ALA A 216 38.68 2.13 2.98
N VAL A 217 38.75 3.46 3.10
CA VAL A 217 37.64 4.37 2.83
C VAL A 217 37.29 4.38 1.33
N LEU A 218 38.28 4.43 0.44
CA LEU A 218 38.05 4.37 -0.99
C LEU A 218 37.44 3.04 -1.43
N ALA A 219 37.82 1.92 -0.81
CA ALA A 219 37.21 0.62 -1.07
C ALA A 219 35.71 0.60 -0.69
N HIS A 220 35.33 1.27 0.40
CA HIS A 220 33.92 1.44 0.78
C HIS A 220 33.15 2.25 -0.25
N GLU A 221 33.67 3.41 -0.63
CA GLU A 221 33.05 4.26 -1.65
C GLU A 221 32.91 3.48 -2.97
N LEU A 222 33.98 2.87 -3.46
CA LEU A 222 33.96 2.10 -4.70
C LEU A 222 33.01 0.89 -4.64
N ALA A 223 32.72 0.34 -3.46
CA ALA A 223 31.70 -0.69 -3.29
C ALA A 223 30.30 -0.18 -3.69
N HIS A 224 29.95 1.08 -3.41
CA HIS A 224 28.70 1.69 -3.88
C HIS A 224 28.62 1.76 -5.41
N VAL A 225 29.75 2.02 -6.08
CA VAL A 225 29.83 2.01 -7.56
C VAL A 225 29.64 0.59 -8.09
N CYS A 226 30.37 -0.38 -7.53
CA CYS A 226 30.28 -1.79 -7.90
C CYS A 226 28.84 -2.31 -7.79
N ARG A 227 28.13 -1.90 -6.74
CA ARG A 227 26.73 -2.30 -6.47
C ARG A 227 25.68 -1.46 -7.19
N ARG A 228 26.08 -0.36 -7.86
CA ARG A 228 25.18 0.59 -8.54
C ARG A 228 24.13 1.19 -7.61
N ASP A 229 24.51 1.45 -6.37
CA ASP A 229 23.61 1.88 -5.31
C ASP A 229 22.90 3.22 -5.61
N PHE A 230 23.46 4.05 -6.48
CA PHE A 230 22.86 5.31 -6.91
C PHE A 230 21.43 5.14 -7.47
N LEU A 231 21.20 4.15 -8.35
CA LEU A 231 19.89 3.96 -8.98
C LEU A 231 18.86 3.51 -7.95
N VAL A 232 19.24 2.57 -7.08
CA VAL A 232 18.35 2.10 -6.02
C VAL A 232 18.04 3.23 -5.04
N ASN A 233 19.04 4.05 -4.68
CA ASN A 233 18.83 5.21 -3.83
C ASN A 233 17.88 6.24 -4.44
N LEU A 234 17.97 6.47 -5.77
CA LEU A 234 17.06 7.36 -6.47
C LEU A 234 15.63 6.83 -6.46
N LEU A 235 15.42 5.56 -6.82
CA LEU A 235 14.10 4.92 -6.79
C LEU A 235 13.51 4.92 -5.37
N GLN A 236 14.31 4.55 -4.39
CA GLN A 236 13.93 4.56 -2.98
C GLN A 236 13.54 5.97 -2.51
N SER A 237 14.30 7.00 -2.87
CA SER A 237 13.97 8.39 -2.53
C SER A 237 12.64 8.82 -3.16
N THR A 238 12.39 8.46 -4.42
CA THR A 238 11.11 8.72 -5.09
C THR A 238 9.95 8.05 -4.34
N VAL A 239 10.12 6.79 -3.91
CA VAL A 239 9.11 6.07 -3.13
C VAL A 239 8.85 6.76 -1.79
N GLU A 240 9.88 7.23 -1.08
CA GLU A 240 9.70 8.00 0.16
C GLU A 240 9.00 9.35 -0.06
N VAL A 241 9.18 9.97 -1.22
CA VAL A 241 8.47 11.21 -1.59
C VAL A 241 6.99 10.90 -1.81
N LEU A 242 6.66 9.85 -2.56
CA LEU A 242 5.28 9.49 -2.89
C LEU A 242 4.49 8.97 -1.68
N PHE A 243 5.14 8.19 -0.81
CA PHE A 243 4.53 7.55 0.36
C PHE A 243 5.05 8.15 1.67
N PHE A 244 5.31 9.45 1.70
CA PHE A 244 5.88 10.14 2.87
C PHE A 244 5.06 9.96 4.17
N PHE A 245 3.75 9.70 4.03
CA PHE A 245 2.82 9.50 5.13
C PHE A 245 2.79 8.05 5.64
N ASN A 246 3.37 7.10 4.91
CA ASN A 246 3.32 5.68 5.25
C ASN A 246 4.54 5.28 6.12
N PRO A 247 4.35 5.05 7.44
CA PRO A 247 5.47 4.76 8.33
C PRO A 247 6.17 3.45 8.00
N ALA A 248 5.46 2.45 7.45
CA ALA A 248 6.04 1.17 7.08
C ALA A 248 7.00 1.31 5.90
N VAL A 249 6.64 2.11 4.89
CA VAL A 249 7.52 2.40 3.74
C VAL A 249 8.79 3.10 4.21
N LEU A 250 8.67 4.12 5.08
CA LEU A 250 9.82 4.83 5.63
C LEU A 250 10.71 3.92 6.49
N TRP A 251 10.12 3.01 7.26
CA TRP A 251 10.84 2.04 8.06
C TRP A 251 11.60 1.03 7.19
N ILE A 252 10.95 0.38 6.22
CA ILE A 252 11.62 -0.53 5.26
C ILE A 252 12.73 0.19 4.52
N SER A 253 12.48 1.42 4.06
CA SER A 253 13.47 2.26 3.41
C SER A 253 14.69 2.52 4.32
N SER A 254 14.47 2.76 5.62
CA SER A 254 15.57 2.88 6.58
C SER A 254 16.38 1.58 6.73
N LEU A 255 15.72 0.41 6.70
CA LEU A 255 16.37 -0.90 6.75
C LEU A 255 17.18 -1.17 5.48
N ILE A 256 16.65 -0.82 4.30
CA ILE A 256 17.38 -0.92 3.03
C ILE A 256 18.66 -0.09 3.07
N ARG A 257 18.60 1.16 3.58
CA ARG A 257 19.80 1.99 3.77
C ARG A 257 20.81 1.33 4.70
N ALA A 258 20.37 0.83 5.86
CA ALA A 258 21.25 0.17 6.81
C ALA A 258 21.92 -1.07 6.21
N GLU A 259 21.16 -1.91 5.50
CA GLU A 259 21.72 -3.10 4.85
C GLU A 259 22.63 -2.76 3.66
N ARG A 260 22.38 -1.65 2.97
CA ARG A 260 23.27 -1.16 1.91
C ARG A 260 24.64 -0.78 2.46
N GLU A 261 24.71 0.00 3.53
CA GLU A 261 25.97 0.34 4.20
C GLU A 261 26.65 -0.94 4.70
N ASN A 262 25.89 -1.86 5.29
CA ASN A 262 26.42 -3.15 5.74
C ASN A 262 27.07 -3.96 4.62
N CYS A 263 26.47 -3.95 3.41
CA CYS A 263 27.04 -4.62 2.24
C CYS A 263 28.35 -3.96 1.77
N CYS A 264 28.44 -2.63 1.81
CA CYS A 264 29.62 -1.90 1.36
C CYS A 264 30.78 -2.07 2.34
N ASP A 265 30.50 -2.01 3.64
CA ASP A 265 31.46 -2.37 4.69
C ASP A 265 32.02 -3.79 4.50
N ASP A 266 31.16 -4.78 4.20
CA ASP A 266 31.56 -6.18 4.02
C ASP A 266 32.51 -6.33 2.82
N ILE A 267 32.26 -5.59 1.73
CA ILE A 267 33.11 -5.56 0.54
C ILE A 267 34.44 -4.87 0.86
N ALA A 268 34.43 -3.73 1.54
CA ALA A 268 35.64 -3.00 1.91
C ALA A 268 36.54 -3.81 2.85
N VAL A 269 35.97 -4.50 3.84
CA VAL A 269 36.68 -5.41 4.74
C VAL A 269 37.26 -6.61 3.98
N ALA A 270 36.51 -7.18 3.04
CA ALA A 270 36.99 -8.29 2.23
C ALA A 270 38.16 -7.88 1.32
N TYR A 271 38.12 -6.67 0.75
CA TYR A 271 39.19 -6.12 -0.09
C TYR A 271 40.45 -5.80 0.72
N THR A 272 40.30 -5.08 1.84
CA THR A 272 41.45 -4.67 2.69
C THR A 272 42.08 -5.83 3.47
N GLY A 273 41.36 -6.92 3.68
CA GLY A 273 41.82 -8.07 4.44
C GLY A 273 41.97 -7.81 5.96
N SER A 274 41.70 -6.59 6.43
CA SER A 274 41.88 -6.18 7.83
C SER A 274 40.67 -5.43 8.37
N LYS A 275 39.94 -6.10 9.26
CA LYS A 275 38.77 -5.51 9.96
C LYS A 275 39.16 -4.34 10.86
N SER A 276 40.25 -4.47 11.61
CA SER A 276 40.70 -3.43 12.55
C SER A 276 41.14 -2.18 11.81
N LEU A 277 41.85 -2.34 10.68
CA LEU A 277 42.23 -1.22 9.82
C LEU A 277 40.98 -0.46 9.34
N TYR A 278 39.99 -1.19 8.80
CA TYR A 278 38.76 -0.59 8.31
C TYR A 278 37.96 0.12 9.42
N VAL A 279 37.80 -0.53 10.58
CA VAL A 279 37.08 0.08 11.72
C VAL A 279 37.78 1.35 12.21
N ASN A 280 39.11 1.35 12.30
CA ASN A 280 39.87 2.55 12.67
C ASN A 280 39.73 3.66 11.63
N ALA A 281 39.76 3.32 10.33
CA ALA A 281 39.55 4.29 9.26
C ALA A 281 38.15 4.91 9.32
N LEU A 282 37.12 4.10 9.58
CA LEU A 282 35.74 4.54 9.74
C LEU A 282 35.56 5.48 10.93
N VAL A 283 36.14 5.13 12.09
CA VAL A 283 36.08 5.97 13.31
C VAL A 283 36.79 7.30 13.08
N ASN A 284 38.01 7.29 12.53
CA ASN A 284 38.78 8.51 12.27
C ASN A 284 38.08 9.44 11.26
N CYS A 285 37.41 8.87 10.24
CA CYS A 285 36.63 9.63 9.27
C CYS A 285 35.45 10.34 9.94
N GLU A 286 34.71 9.66 10.82
CA GLU A 286 33.55 10.24 11.50
C GLU A 286 33.92 11.22 12.61
N GLU A 287 34.99 10.96 13.37
CA GLU A 287 35.52 11.91 14.36
C GLU A 287 35.86 13.25 13.68
N TYR A 288 36.43 13.20 12.48
CA TYR A 288 36.70 14.40 11.71
C TYR A 288 35.41 15.16 11.33
N ASN A 289 34.36 14.47 10.88
CA ASN A 289 33.07 15.08 10.55
C ASN A 289 32.40 15.77 11.76
N MET A 290 32.51 15.17 12.94
CA MET A 290 31.90 15.66 14.18
C MET A 290 32.51 16.95 14.72
N THR A 291 33.73 17.32 14.30
CA THR A 291 34.41 18.54 14.76
C THR A 291 33.95 19.82 14.05
N THR A 292 33.05 19.75 13.07
CA THR A 292 32.53 20.95 12.40
C THR A 292 31.33 21.55 13.16
N PRO A 293 31.29 22.87 13.45
CA PRO A 293 30.24 23.48 14.25
C PRO A 293 28.90 23.42 13.50
N HIS A 294 27.98 22.63 14.02
CA HIS A 294 26.62 22.52 13.50
C HIS A 294 25.67 23.38 14.35
N LEU A 295 25.25 24.52 13.79
CA LEU A 295 23.99 25.16 14.17
C LEU A 295 22.76 24.38 13.66
N ALA A 296 22.97 23.23 13.03
CA ALA A 296 21.91 22.30 12.67
C ALA A 296 21.78 21.25 13.77
N MET A 297 20.61 21.18 14.41
CA MET A 297 20.18 20.02 15.20
C MET A 297 20.02 18.80 14.26
N GLY A 298 21.14 18.27 13.77
CA GLY A 298 21.22 16.94 13.18
C GLY A 298 21.11 15.95 14.32
N LEU A 299 20.00 15.22 14.34
CA LEU A 299 19.60 14.24 15.35
C LEU A 299 20.77 13.31 15.76
N LYS A 300 20.71 12.80 16.99
CA LYS A 300 21.51 11.68 17.56
C LYS A 300 21.70 10.44 16.64
N GLY A 301 21.08 10.39 15.47
CA GLY A 301 21.08 9.30 14.51
C GLY A 301 22.47 8.97 13.95
N ASP A 302 23.27 9.94 13.54
CA ASP A 302 24.55 9.68 12.83
C ASP A 302 25.56 8.94 13.73
N ARG A 303 25.65 9.34 15.01
CA ARG A 303 26.48 8.63 16.01
C ARG A 303 25.97 7.21 16.26
N GLN A 304 24.66 7.01 16.33
CA GLN A 304 24.09 5.68 16.56
C GLN A 304 24.32 4.76 15.36
N LEU A 305 24.26 5.29 14.14
CA LEU A 305 24.56 4.56 12.91
C LEU A 305 26.03 4.10 12.88
N LEU A 306 26.98 4.98 13.23
CA LEU A 306 28.39 4.62 13.37
C LEU A 306 28.59 3.50 14.41
N ILE A 307 28.01 3.65 15.60
CA ILE A 307 28.11 2.65 16.67
C ILE A 307 27.56 1.30 16.18
N ASN A 308 26.43 1.30 15.47
CA ASN A 308 25.83 0.08 14.94
C ASN A 308 26.75 -0.61 13.92
N ARG A 309 27.37 0.15 13.00
CA ARG A 309 28.34 -0.39 12.02
C ARG A 309 29.57 -0.99 12.71
N VAL A 310 30.20 -0.24 13.61
CA VAL A 310 31.39 -0.70 14.36
C VAL A 310 31.07 -1.95 15.20
N ARG A 311 29.95 -1.94 15.92
CA ARG A 311 29.47 -3.07 16.73
C ARG A 311 29.22 -4.32 15.88
N ARG A 312 28.61 -4.16 14.71
CA ARG A 312 28.38 -5.26 13.75
C ARG A 312 29.71 -5.88 13.30
N LEU A 313 30.69 -5.04 12.95
CA LEU A 313 32.00 -5.46 12.45
C LEU A 313 32.86 -6.15 13.53
N LEU A 314 32.84 -5.63 14.75
CA LEU A 314 33.66 -6.12 15.87
C LEU A 314 33.05 -7.34 16.57
N LYS A 315 31.75 -7.29 16.90
CA LYS A 315 31.13 -8.29 17.78
C LYS A 315 30.28 -9.33 17.04
N ARG A 316 30.14 -9.22 15.72
CA ARG A 316 29.15 -10.01 14.95
C ARG A 316 27.74 -9.89 15.57
N GLU A 317 27.46 -8.75 16.22
CA GLU A 317 26.16 -8.50 16.84
C GLU A 317 25.11 -8.36 15.74
N ARG A 318 24.01 -9.09 15.94
CA ARG A 318 23.00 -9.34 14.92
C ARG A 318 21.89 -8.29 15.06
N PRO A 319 21.29 -7.86 13.94
CA PRO A 319 20.19 -6.91 13.99
C PRO A 319 19.02 -7.56 14.73
N THR A 320 18.59 -6.92 15.81
CA THR A 320 17.37 -7.25 16.54
C THR A 320 16.39 -6.11 16.40
N LEU A 321 15.09 -6.42 16.48
CA LEU A 321 14.06 -5.40 16.50
C LEU A 321 14.22 -4.51 17.74
N ASN A 322 14.27 -3.20 17.54
CA ASN A 322 14.21 -2.23 18.63
C ASN A 322 12.83 -2.25 19.29
N LEU A 323 12.72 -1.77 20.54
CA LEU A 323 11.44 -1.77 21.28
C LEU A 323 10.31 -1.09 20.48
N VAL A 324 10.61 0.04 19.85
CA VAL A 324 9.67 0.76 18.99
C VAL A 324 9.23 -0.08 17.79
N GLU A 325 10.17 -0.80 17.16
CA GLU A 325 9.85 -1.68 16.02
C GLU A 325 8.99 -2.87 16.46
N ARG A 326 9.24 -3.43 17.65
CA ARG A 326 8.40 -4.49 18.23
C ARG A 326 7.00 -3.98 18.53
N LEU A 327 6.86 -2.76 19.07
CA LEU A 327 5.57 -2.16 19.35
C LEU A 327 4.81 -1.84 18.06
N VAL A 328 5.46 -1.23 17.07
CA VAL A 328 4.86 -0.96 15.76
C VAL A 328 4.41 -2.26 15.10
N LEU A 329 5.25 -3.31 15.08
CA LEU A 329 4.87 -4.61 14.54
C LEU A 329 3.71 -5.25 15.30
N ALA A 330 3.70 -5.17 16.64
CA ALA A 330 2.61 -5.71 17.44
C ALA A 330 1.29 -4.97 17.16
N THR A 331 1.32 -3.63 17.11
CA THR A 331 0.14 -2.82 16.77
C THR A 331 -0.33 -3.11 15.35
N CYS A 332 0.57 -3.18 14.38
CA CYS A 332 0.29 -3.55 13.00
C CYS A 332 -0.37 -4.95 12.91
N LEU A 333 0.18 -5.94 13.62
CA LEU A 333 -0.35 -7.31 13.64
C LEU A 333 -1.76 -7.34 14.26
N CYS A 334 -1.96 -6.64 15.39
CA CYS A 334 -3.27 -6.51 16.02
C CYS A 334 -4.28 -5.82 15.10
N CYS A 335 -3.90 -4.74 14.42
CA CYS A 335 -4.77 -4.06 13.46
C CYS A 335 -5.11 -4.96 12.26
N THR A 336 -4.14 -5.69 11.69
CA THR A 336 -4.43 -6.64 10.60
C THR A 336 -5.25 -7.82 11.05
N MET A 337 -5.10 -8.27 12.29
CA MET A 337 -5.91 -9.34 12.85
C MET A 337 -7.35 -8.86 13.05
N LEU A 338 -7.56 -7.64 13.57
CA LEU A 338 -8.88 -7.05 13.72
C LEU A 338 -9.57 -6.85 12.35
N VAL A 339 -8.85 -6.30 11.38
CA VAL A 339 -9.38 -6.10 10.01
C VAL A 339 -9.58 -7.44 9.30
N GLY A 340 -8.63 -8.36 9.39
CA GLY A 340 -8.71 -9.69 8.79
C GLY A 340 -9.84 -10.53 9.38
N VAL A 341 -10.12 -10.42 10.68
CA VAL A 341 -11.29 -11.04 11.31
C VAL A 341 -12.58 -10.40 10.80
N ALA A 342 -12.63 -9.07 10.63
CA ALA A 342 -13.79 -8.39 10.04
C ALA A 342 -14.07 -8.81 8.58
N PHE A 343 -13.02 -9.10 7.79
CA PHE A 343 -13.14 -9.62 6.42
C PHE A 343 -13.38 -11.13 6.35
N ALA A 344 -12.81 -11.94 7.25
CA ALA A 344 -13.01 -13.39 7.27
C ALA A 344 -14.43 -13.77 7.72
N ILE A 345 -15.07 -12.93 8.53
CA ILE A 345 -16.46 -13.09 8.95
C ILE A 345 -17.44 -12.62 7.85
N ASN A 346 -16.97 -11.85 6.87
CA ASN A 346 -17.73 -11.45 5.69
C ASN A 346 -17.05 -11.97 4.41
N PRO A 347 -17.22 -13.25 4.04
CA PRO A 347 -16.92 -13.64 2.67
C PRO A 347 -17.68 -12.70 1.73
N ILE A 348 -17.00 -12.22 0.69
CA ILE A 348 -17.60 -11.46 -0.41
C ILE A 348 -18.71 -12.34 -1.02
N THR A 349 -19.93 -12.22 -0.49
CA THR A 349 -21.17 -12.79 -1.03
C THR A 349 -22.26 -11.72 -1.15
N THR A 350 -21.91 -10.44 -1.04
CA THR A 350 -22.89 -9.34 -1.10
C THR A 350 -23.07 -8.76 -2.50
N TYR A 351 -23.31 -9.59 -3.52
CA TYR A 351 -23.94 -9.11 -4.76
C TYR A 351 -25.00 -10.05 -5.38
N THR A 352 -25.42 -11.12 -4.70
CA THR A 352 -26.50 -11.98 -5.24
C THR A 352 -27.61 -12.38 -4.26
N GLN A 353 -27.71 -11.79 -3.06
CA GLN A 353 -28.79 -12.15 -2.13
C GLN A 353 -29.44 -10.97 -1.39
N SER A 354 -29.64 -9.84 -2.07
CA SER A 354 -30.62 -8.82 -1.67
C SER A 354 -31.53 -8.48 -2.85
N ARG A 355 -32.47 -9.39 -3.16
CA ARG A 355 -33.66 -9.03 -3.96
C ARG A 355 -34.95 -9.73 -3.55
N TYR A 356 -34.94 -10.58 -2.53
CA TYR A 356 -36.17 -11.01 -1.88
C TYR A 356 -35.84 -11.27 -0.41
N PRO A 357 -36.25 -10.41 0.53
CA PRO A 357 -36.36 -10.88 1.90
C PRO A 357 -37.36 -12.05 1.89
N ASP A 358 -36.98 -13.16 2.51
CA ASP A 358 -37.90 -14.24 2.86
C ASP A 358 -38.88 -13.68 3.90
N ILE A 359 -39.89 -12.98 3.40
CA ILE A 359 -41.02 -12.56 4.22
C ILE A 359 -42.11 -13.59 4.02
N GLU A 360 -42.30 -14.41 5.04
CA GLU A 360 -43.49 -15.21 5.22
C GLU A 360 -44.66 -14.25 5.54
N TRP A 361 -45.15 -13.55 4.51
CA TRP A 361 -46.39 -12.78 4.60
C TRP A 361 -47.56 -13.76 4.55
N THR A 362 -47.96 -14.27 5.70
CA THR A 362 -49.28 -14.88 5.87
C THR A 362 -50.19 -13.79 6.42
N GLN A 363 -50.74 -12.93 5.55
CA GLN A 363 -51.87 -12.11 5.96
C GLN A 363 -53.08 -13.04 6.04
N GLU A 364 -53.54 -13.40 7.25
CA GLU A 364 -54.88 -13.97 7.40
C GLU A 364 -55.91 -12.91 7.00
N GLU A 365 -56.46 -13.03 5.79
CA GLU A 365 -57.56 -12.17 5.36
C GLU A 365 -58.88 -12.92 5.62
N PRO A 366 -59.68 -12.55 6.64
CA PRO A 366 -60.85 -13.33 7.07
C PRO A 366 -61.97 -13.43 6.01
N ARG A 367 -61.84 -12.67 4.93
CA ARG A 367 -62.74 -12.71 3.76
C ARG A 367 -62.37 -13.79 2.75
N VAL A 368 -61.16 -14.34 2.81
CA VAL A 368 -60.61 -15.32 1.85
C VAL A 368 -60.51 -16.69 2.51
N GLN A 369 -61.21 -17.69 1.95
CA GLN A 369 -61.12 -19.08 2.42
C GLN A 369 -59.89 -19.77 1.80
N SER A 370 -58.69 -19.41 2.25
CA SER A 370 -57.39 -19.88 1.71
C SER A 370 -57.32 -21.39 1.55
N ASP A 371 -57.72 -22.15 2.56
CA ASP A 371 -57.56 -23.61 2.60
C ASP A 371 -58.38 -24.29 1.49
N LYS A 372 -59.60 -23.80 1.25
CA LYS A 372 -60.46 -24.33 0.18
C LYS A 372 -60.00 -23.93 -1.22
N ILE A 373 -59.35 -22.77 -1.35
CA ILE A 373 -58.74 -22.33 -2.61
C ILE A 373 -57.57 -23.26 -2.94
N ILE A 374 -56.74 -23.59 -1.96
CA ILE A 374 -55.59 -24.50 -2.14
C ILE A 374 -56.07 -25.89 -2.57
N GLU A 375 -57.10 -26.45 -1.93
CA GLU A 375 -57.71 -27.73 -2.34
C GLU A 375 -58.20 -27.72 -3.80
N GLU A 376 -58.87 -26.65 -4.24
CA GLU A 376 -59.35 -26.55 -5.61
C GLU A 376 -58.20 -26.40 -6.63
N LEU A 377 -57.13 -25.67 -6.29
CA LEU A 377 -55.94 -25.52 -7.13
C LEU A 377 -55.19 -26.84 -7.31
N VAL A 378 -55.11 -27.67 -6.26
CA VAL A 378 -54.55 -29.03 -6.33
C VAL A 378 -55.45 -29.94 -7.17
N LYS A 379 -56.77 -29.92 -6.97
CA LYS A 379 -57.72 -30.72 -7.75
C LYS A 379 -57.65 -30.43 -9.26
N ARG A 380 -57.37 -29.17 -9.61
CA ARG A 380 -57.22 -28.71 -11.01
C ARG A 380 -55.81 -28.92 -11.58
N LYS A 381 -54.88 -29.51 -10.82
CA LYS A 381 -53.46 -29.69 -11.18
C LYS A 381 -52.75 -28.37 -11.51
N LEU A 382 -53.21 -27.24 -10.95
CA LEU A 382 -52.58 -25.94 -11.13
C LEU A 382 -51.39 -25.75 -10.18
N ILE A 383 -51.35 -26.54 -9.11
CA ILE A 383 -50.22 -26.67 -8.19
C ILE A 383 -49.99 -28.18 -7.96
N PRO A 384 -48.72 -28.66 -7.92
CA PRO A 384 -48.42 -30.09 -7.76
C PRO A 384 -48.78 -30.66 -6.38
N ASN A 385 -48.74 -29.85 -5.32
CA ASN A 385 -49.01 -30.24 -3.93
C ASN A 385 -49.40 -29.01 -3.08
N ILE A 386 -49.83 -29.24 -1.84
CA ILE A 386 -50.15 -28.18 -0.87
C ILE A 386 -48.90 -27.49 -0.28
N LYS A 387 -47.70 -27.71 -0.85
CA LYS A 387 -46.42 -27.19 -0.35
C LYS A 387 -45.68 -26.46 -1.48
N ASN A 388 -44.76 -25.57 -1.16
CA ASN A 388 -43.88 -24.89 -2.12
C ASN A 388 -44.61 -24.17 -3.27
N PHE A 389 -45.59 -23.33 -2.92
CA PHE A 389 -46.29 -22.51 -3.90
C PHE A 389 -46.51 -21.08 -3.41
N ARG A 390 -46.65 -20.17 -4.38
CA ARG A 390 -47.03 -18.76 -4.16
C ARG A 390 -48.36 -18.49 -4.82
N LEU A 391 -49.32 -18.02 -4.05
CA LEU A 391 -50.64 -17.60 -4.51
C LEU A 391 -50.77 -16.10 -4.33
N ARG A 392 -51.20 -15.39 -5.37
CA ARG A 392 -51.59 -13.98 -5.26
C ARG A 392 -52.94 -13.75 -5.93
N ILE A 393 -53.87 -13.18 -5.19
CA ILE A 393 -55.22 -12.87 -5.63
C ILE A 393 -55.42 -11.36 -5.55
N THR A 394 -55.84 -10.78 -6.66
CA THR A 394 -56.24 -9.37 -6.76
C THR A 394 -57.65 -9.28 -7.35
N ASN A 395 -58.28 -8.11 -7.30
CA ASN A 395 -59.57 -7.90 -7.96
C ASN A 395 -59.53 -8.20 -9.47
N ASP A 396 -58.38 -8.00 -10.12
CA ASP A 396 -58.25 -8.07 -11.58
C ASP A 396 -57.63 -9.38 -12.08
N ALA A 397 -56.85 -10.08 -11.25
CA ALA A 397 -56.16 -11.30 -11.66
C ALA A 397 -55.80 -12.25 -10.51
N LEU A 398 -55.67 -13.53 -10.87
CA LEU A 398 -55.12 -14.60 -10.04
C LEU A 398 -53.73 -15.01 -10.57
N TYR A 399 -52.75 -15.08 -9.68
CA TYR A 399 -51.40 -15.57 -9.97
C TYR A 399 -51.08 -16.77 -9.10
N VAL A 400 -50.54 -17.82 -9.74
CA VAL A 400 -50.03 -19.02 -9.07
C VAL A 400 -48.60 -19.22 -9.53
N ASN A 401 -47.65 -19.27 -8.60
CA ASN A 401 -46.21 -19.32 -8.85
C ASN A 401 -45.72 -18.24 -9.84
N GLY A 402 -46.33 -17.05 -9.78
CA GLY A 402 -46.02 -15.92 -10.68
C GLY A 402 -46.68 -15.99 -12.06
N LYS A 403 -47.38 -17.08 -12.41
CA LYS A 403 -48.10 -17.22 -13.68
C LYS A 403 -49.57 -16.80 -13.52
N ARG A 404 -50.02 -15.86 -14.36
CA ARG A 404 -51.43 -15.43 -14.43
C ARG A 404 -52.31 -16.60 -14.88
N GLN A 405 -53.38 -16.85 -14.15
CA GLN A 405 -54.38 -17.87 -14.47
C GLN A 405 -55.48 -17.30 -15.39
N SER A 406 -56.25 -18.16 -16.04
CA SER A 406 -57.32 -17.72 -16.94
C SER A 406 -58.41 -16.95 -16.18
N ASP A 407 -59.03 -15.98 -16.87
CA ASP A 407 -60.07 -15.13 -16.29
C ASP A 407 -61.33 -15.92 -15.86
N GLU A 408 -61.52 -17.14 -16.40
CA GLU A 408 -62.58 -18.06 -15.92
C GLU A 408 -62.25 -18.64 -14.54
N VAL A 409 -61.00 -19.04 -14.32
CA VAL A 409 -60.54 -19.60 -13.04
C VAL A 409 -60.53 -18.51 -11.96
N HIS A 410 -60.05 -17.32 -12.29
CA HIS A 410 -60.05 -16.17 -11.38
C HIS A 410 -61.48 -15.76 -10.97
N ARG A 411 -62.41 -15.60 -11.92
CA ARG A 411 -63.81 -15.27 -11.61
C ARG A 411 -64.48 -16.30 -10.71
N ARG A 412 -64.24 -17.60 -10.96
CA ARG A 412 -64.83 -18.67 -10.15
C ARG A 412 -64.28 -18.67 -8.71
N ILE A 413 -62.98 -18.41 -8.53
CA ILE A 413 -62.37 -18.32 -7.19
C ILE A 413 -62.90 -17.09 -6.43
N MET A 414 -62.97 -15.93 -7.10
CA MET A 414 -63.52 -14.71 -6.52
C MET A 414 -64.99 -14.87 -6.10
N GLN A 415 -65.82 -15.55 -6.90
CA GLN A 415 -67.24 -15.75 -6.58
C GLN A 415 -67.49 -16.75 -5.44
N ARG A 416 -66.65 -17.79 -5.33
CA ARG A 416 -66.93 -18.92 -4.42
C ARG A 416 -66.19 -18.84 -3.08
N TYR A 417 -65.03 -18.18 -3.02
CA TYR A 417 -64.15 -18.23 -1.85
C TYR A 417 -63.74 -16.87 -1.29
N VAL A 418 -64.17 -15.76 -1.91
CA VAL A 418 -63.94 -14.39 -1.41
C VAL A 418 -65.27 -13.75 -1.03
N LYS A 419 -65.41 -13.34 0.25
CA LYS A 419 -66.56 -12.57 0.71
C LYS A 419 -66.39 -11.08 0.35
N ASN A 420 -67.42 -10.45 -0.20
CA ASN A 420 -67.43 -9.05 -0.66
C ASN A 420 -66.34 -8.72 -1.72
N PRO A 421 -66.44 -9.27 -2.95
CA PRO A 421 -65.40 -9.15 -3.98
C PRO A 421 -65.23 -7.75 -4.59
N ASN A 422 -66.12 -6.80 -4.28
CA ASN A 422 -66.09 -5.42 -4.81
C ASN A 422 -65.15 -4.48 -4.02
N ASP A 423 -64.65 -4.90 -2.86
CA ASP A 423 -63.65 -4.15 -2.09
C ASP A 423 -62.24 -4.42 -2.64
N ARG A 424 -61.30 -3.48 -2.45
CA ARG A 424 -59.89 -3.68 -2.82
C ARG A 424 -59.32 -4.90 -2.09
N LEU A 425 -58.91 -5.91 -2.86
CA LEU A 425 -58.34 -7.18 -2.44
C LEU A 425 -56.93 -7.32 -3.03
N ASN A 426 -55.94 -7.54 -2.18
CA ASN A 426 -54.57 -7.87 -2.59
C ASN A 426 -54.00 -8.91 -1.61
N PHE A 427 -54.47 -10.14 -1.75
CA PHE A 427 -54.08 -11.26 -0.92
C PHE A 427 -52.86 -11.97 -1.52
N THR A 428 -51.82 -12.20 -0.74
CA THR A 428 -50.68 -13.03 -1.15
C THR A 428 -50.38 -14.03 -0.05
N GLN A 429 -50.27 -15.31 -0.42
CA GLN A 429 -49.87 -16.39 0.46
C GLN A 429 -48.70 -17.12 -0.17
N THR A 430 -47.62 -17.29 0.59
CA THR A 430 -46.47 -18.09 0.18
C THR A 430 -46.31 -19.21 1.18
N VAL A 431 -46.44 -20.45 0.71
CA VAL A 431 -46.20 -21.63 1.54
C VAL A 431 -44.88 -22.22 1.11
N LYS A 432 -43.84 -22.04 1.94
CA LYS A 432 -42.55 -22.72 1.82
C LYS A 432 -42.45 -23.71 2.98
N THR A 433 -41.93 -24.90 2.74
CA THR A 433 -41.48 -25.79 3.82
C THR A 433 -39.97 -25.94 3.70
N ASP A 434 -39.29 -25.91 4.85
CA ASP A 434 -37.87 -26.22 5.00
C ASP A 434 -37.47 -27.57 4.37
#